data_AF-A0A8J2TYD9-F1
#
_entry.id   AF-A0A8J2TYD9-F1
#
_cell.length_a   1.000
_cell.length_b   1.000
_cell.length_c   1.000
_cell.angle_alpha   90.00
_cell.angle_beta   90.00
_cell.angle_gamma   90.00
#
_symmetry.space_group_name_H-M   'P 1'
#
loop_
_entity.id
_entity.type
_entity.pdbx_description
1 polymer ?
#
loop_
_entity_poly.entity_id
_entity_poly.type
_entity_poly.pdbx_seq_one_letter_code
_entity_poly.pdbx_strand_id
1 'polypeptide(L)' 'MTRPHRPARDERLPERMRDYRIEAEPRQSPDLHKLVQLFIGVARARTQDAQRPAPWPEPDSTGPVGGDEVESSTQEANG' A
#
# COMPACT_ATOMS: atom_id res chain seq x y z
N MET A 1 -12.82 -7.09 -28.87
CA MET A 1 -13.69 -7.49 -27.74
C MET A 1 -12.81 -7.72 -26.53
N THR A 2 -12.73 -6.77 -25.60
CA THR A 2 -11.82 -6.86 -24.44
C THR A 2 -12.57 -7.56 -23.30
N ARG A 3 -12.11 -8.74 -22.87
CA ARG A 3 -12.70 -9.47 -21.74
C ARG A 3 -12.47 -8.67 -20.44
N PRO A 4 -13.48 -8.49 -19.57
CA PRO A 4 -13.26 -7.84 -18.29
C PRO A 4 -12.28 -8.68 -17.46
N HIS A 5 -11.24 -8.02 -16.94
CA HIS A 5 -10.28 -8.62 -16.04
C HIS A 5 -10.98 -8.97 -14.73
N ARG A 6 -11.32 -10.26 -14.54
CA ARG A 6 -11.89 -10.75 -13.28
C ARG A 6 -10.76 -10.80 -12.25
N PRO A 7 -10.83 -10.07 -11.13
CA PRO A 7 -9.85 -10.21 -10.07
C PRO A 7 -9.80 -11.67 -9.60
N ALA A 8 -8.61 -12.21 -9.39
CA ALA A 8 -8.41 -13.58 -8.93
C ALA A 8 -9.16 -13.79 -7.60
N ARG A 9 -9.84 -14.94 -7.44
CA ARG A 9 -10.55 -15.28 -6.20
C ARG A 9 -9.52 -15.40 -5.07
N ASP A 10 -9.72 -14.70 -3.96
CA ASP A 10 -8.86 -14.84 -2.78
C ASP A 10 -9.22 -16.13 -2.04
N GLU A 11 -8.40 -17.18 -2.23
CA GLU A 11 -8.62 -18.49 -1.64
C GLU A 11 -8.52 -18.49 -0.10
N ARG A 12 -7.95 -17.45 0.50
CA ARG A 12 -7.86 -17.30 1.97
C ARG A 12 -9.20 -16.92 2.58
N LEU A 13 -10.15 -16.44 1.78
CA LEU A 13 -11.49 -16.08 2.23
C LEU A 13 -12.41 -17.32 2.26
N PRO A 14 -13.37 -17.39 3.21
CA PRO A 14 -14.39 -18.44 3.22
C PRO A 14 -15.15 -18.53 1.90
N GLU A 15 -15.55 -19.75 1.48
CA GLU A 15 -16.20 -20.02 0.18
C GLU A 15 -17.30 -19.01 -0.17
N ARG A 16 -18.21 -18.75 0.78
CA ARG A 16 -19.33 -17.81 0.64
C ARG A 16 -18.92 -16.35 0.38
N MET A 17 -17.68 -15.97 0.72
CA MET A 17 -17.18 -14.61 0.58
C MET A 17 -16.34 -14.38 -0.67
N ARG A 18 -15.92 -15.45 -1.36
CA ARG A 18 -15.06 -15.38 -2.55
C ARG A 18 -15.75 -14.74 -3.76
N ASP A 19 -17.07 -14.67 -3.74
CA ASP A 19 -17.88 -14.00 -4.77
C ASP A 19 -18.17 -12.52 -4.45
N TYR A 20 -17.89 -12.04 -3.22
CA TYR A 20 -18.08 -10.63 -2.89
C TYR A 20 -16.90 -9.78 -3.33
N ARG A 21 -17.22 -8.62 -3.90
CA ARG A 21 -16.25 -7.56 -4.19
C ARG A 21 -16.32 -6.53 -3.08
N ILE A 22 -15.21 -6.32 -2.38
CA ILE A 22 -15.10 -5.27 -1.35
C ILE A 22 -14.73 -3.97 -2.07
N GLU A 23 -15.65 -3.02 -2.06
CA GLU A 23 -15.43 -1.67 -2.58
C GLU A 23 -15.43 -0.67 -1.43
N ALA A 24 -14.51 0.30 -1.49
CA ALA A 24 -14.53 1.44 -0.58
C ALA A 24 -15.44 2.52 -1.17
N GLU A 25 -16.46 2.93 -0.42
CA GLU A 25 -17.28 4.08 -0.80
C GLU A 25 -16.68 5.40 -0.26
N PRO A 26 -16.57 6.45 -1.10
CA PRO A 26 -16.17 7.77 -0.64
C PRO A 26 -17.18 8.34 0.35
N ARG A 27 -16.68 8.88 1.46
CA ARG A 27 -17.50 9.58 2.46
C ARG A 27 -17.48 11.07 2.18
N GLN A 28 -18.63 11.74 2.29
CA GLN A 28 -18.73 13.20 2.13
C GLN A 28 -17.90 13.95 3.18
N SER A 29 -17.90 13.48 4.43
CA SER A 29 -17.08 14.00 5.52
C SER A 29 -16.28 12.85 6.16
N PRO A 30 -15.02 12.63 5.73
CA PRO A 30 -14.17 11.65 6.37
C PRO A 30 -13.76 12.11 7.77
N ASP A 31 -13.68 11.17 8.70
CA ASP A 31 -13.18 11.41 10.06
C ASP A 31 -11.65 11.52 10.03
N LEU A 32 -11.16 12.75 10.15
CA LEU A 32 -9.72 13.03 10.09
C LEU A 32 -8.94 12.32 11.20
N HIS A 33 -9.52 12.19 12.39
CA HIS A 33 -8.86 11.51 13.50
C HIS A 33 -8.64 10.03 13.18
N LYS A 34 -9.64 9.36 12.58
CA LYS A 34 -9.50 7.97 12.12
C LYS A 34 -8.49 7.82 10.99
N LEU A 35 -8.42 8.77 10.06
CA LEU A 35 -7.42 8.75 8.99
C LEU A 35 -5.99 8.89 9.54
N VAL A 36 -5.77 9.77 10.51
CA VAL A 36 -4.48 9.92 11.18
C VAL A 36 -4.07 8.62 11.88
N GLN A 37 -4.99 7.99 12.62
CA GLN A 37 -4.73 6.70 13.27
C GLN A 37 -4.36 5.61 12.26
N LEU A 38 -5.10 5.50 11.16
CA LEU A 38 -4.81 4.54 10.09
C LEU A 38 -3.42 4.77 9.50
N PHE A 39 -3.09 6.02 9.16
CA PHE A 39 -1.83 6.36 8.53
C PHE A 39 -0.63 6.03 9.42
N ILE A 40 -0.71 6.35 10.72
CA ILE A 40 0.32 5.99 11.70
C ILE A 40 0.47 4.47 11.81
N GLY A 41 -0.65 3.74 11.85
CA GLY A 41 -0.63 2.27 11.89
C GLY A 41 0.06 1.65 10.68
N VAL A 42 -0.28 2.13 9.48
CA VAL A 42 0.33 1.68 8.23
C VAL A 42 1.82 2.02 8.18
N ALA A 43 2.21 3.25 8.57
CA ALA A 43 3.61 3.65 8.62
C ALA A 43 4.42 2.74 9.55
N ARG A 44 3.90 2.45 10.75
CA ARG A 44 4.53 1.54 11.71
C ARG A 44 4.68 0.12 11.18
N ALA A 45 3.64 -0.41 10.54
CA ALA A 45 3.68 -1.76 9.95
C ALA A 45 4.79 -1.86 8.90
N ARG A 46 4.91 -0.85 8.02
CA ARG A 46 5.97 -0.82 7.01
C ARG A 46 7.37 -0.75 7.60
N THR A 47 7.58 0.05 8.65
CA THR A 47 8.86 0.07 9.35
C THR A 47 9.17 -1.29 9.94
N GLN A 48 8.23 -1.92 10.66
CA GLN A 48 8.43 -3.26 11.24
C GLN A 48 8.74 -4.33 10.19
N ASP A 49 8.06 -4.30 9.03
CA ASP A 49 8.34 -5.21 7.92
C ASP A 49 9.72 -4.94 7.29
N ALA A 50 10.16 -3.68 7.19
CA ALA A 50 11.51 -3.33 6.72
C ALA A 50 12.61 -3.76 7.70
N GLN A 51 12.31 -3.83 9.00
CA GLN A 51 13.21 -4.42 10.00
C GLN A 51 13.26 -5.94 9.94
N ARG A 52 12.33 -6.62 9.24
CA ARG A 52 12.43 -8.05 9.01
C ARG A 52 13.52 -8.28 7.96
N PRO A 53 14.65 -8.93 8.30
CA PRO A 53 15.66 -9.24 7.29
C PRO A 53 14.99 -10.02 6.16
N ALA A 54 15.20 -9.56 4.93
CA ALA A 54 14.72 -10.27 3.76
C ALA A 54 15.21 -11.73 3.85
N PRO A 55 14.36 -12.75 3.58
CA PRO A 55 14.87 -14.08 3.36
C PRO A 55 15.95 -13.98 2.28
N TRP A 56 17.09 -14.62 2.55
CA TRP A 56 18.31 -14.54 1.76
C TRP A 56 18.02 -14.55 0.25
N PRO A 57 18.52 -13.58 -0.54
CA PRO A 57 18.21 -13.53 -1.96
C PRO A 57 18.84 -14.73 -2.67
N GLU A 58 18.04 -15.53 -3.36
CA GLU A 58 18.56 -16.37 -4.43
C GLU A 58 19.12 -15.45 -5.54
N PRO A 59 20.26 -15.79 -6.16
CA PRO A 59 21.08 -14.83 -6.90
C PRO A 59 20.52 -14.29 -8.21
N ASP A 60 19.30 -14.63 -8.64
CA ASP A 60 18.77 -14.22 -9.95
C ASP A 60 17.38 -13.57 -9.84
N SER A 61 17.30 -12.35 -9.31
CA SER A 61 16.16 -11.49 -9.63
C SER A 61 16.61 -10.03 -9.73
N THR A 62 16.75 -9.59 -10.97
CA THR A 62 17.24 -8.29 -11.38
C THR A 62 16.24 -7.19 -11.00
N GLY A 63 16.68 -6.25 -10.15
CA GLY A 63 16.19 -4.87 -10.08
C GLY A 63 15.18 -4.53 -8.96
N PRO A 64 15.58 -3.75 -7.93
CA PRO A 64 14.63 -3.15 -7.01
C PRO A 64 13.98 -1.90 -7.65
N VAL A 65 12.65 -1.84 -7.58
CA VAL A 65 11.85 -0.65 -7.85
C VAL A 65 12.12 0.37 -6.72
N GLY A 66 13.25 1.09 -6.84
CA GLY A 66 13.61 2.18 -5.94
C GLY A 66 13.01 3.48 -6.45
N GLY A 67 11.75 3.75 -6.09
CA GLY A 67 11.16 5.07 -6.24
C GLY A 67 11.62 5.95 -5.08
N ASP A 68 12.84 6.47 -5.15
CA ASP A 68 13.37 7.44 -4.19
C ASP A 68 14.07 8.57 -4.96
N GLU A 69 13.29 9.48 -5.54
CA GLU A 69 13.77 10.80 -5.96
C GLU A 69 12.64 11.82 -5.71
N VAL A 70 12.57 12.34 -4.47
CA VAL A 70 11.86 13.58 -4.14
C VAL A 70 12.83 14.50 -3.44
N GLU A 71 13.76 15.08 -4.20
CA GLU A 71 14.64 16.15 -3.72
C GLU A 71 13.80 17.44 -3.61
N SER A 72 13.08 17.58 -2.50
CA SER A 72 12.46 18.86 -2.13
C SER A 72 13.55 19.75 -1.53
N SER A 73 14.20 20.55 -2.37
CA SER A 73 15.10 21.61 -1.92
C SER A 73 14.30 22.65 -1.14
N THR A 74 14.37 22.55 0.18
CA THR A 74 14.01 23.61 1.13
C THR A 74 14.86 24.86 0.86
N GLN A 75 14.26 26.06 0.88
CA GLN A 75 14.60 27.12 1.85
C GLN A 75 14.35 28.55 1.30
N GLU A 76 13.32 29.18 1.89
CA GLU A 76 13.24 30.55 2.41
C GLU A 76 14.12 31.66 1.80
N ALA A 77 13.45 32.69 1.25
CA ALA A 77 13.97 34.06 1.25
C ALA A 77 12.82 35.03 1.56
N ASN A 78 12.69 35.33 2.85
CA ASN A 78 12.00 36.53 3.31
C ASN A 78 13.03 37.67 3.27
N GLY A 79 12.73 38.71 2.50
CA GLY A 79 13.55 39.91 2.33
C GLY A 79 12.81 40.93 1.48
#